data_AF-A0A1G2S5V7-F1
#
_entry.id   AF-A0A1G2S5V7-F1
#
_cell.length_a   1.000
_cell.length_b   1.000
_cell.length_c   1.000
_cell.angle_alpha   90.00
_cell.angle_beta   90.00
_cell.angle_gamma   90.00
#
_symmetry.space_group_name_H-M   'P 1'
#
loop_
_entity.id
_entity.type
_entity.pdbx_description
1 polymer ?
#
loop_
_entity_poly.entity_id
_entity_poly.type
_entity_poly.pdbx_seq_one_letter_code
_entity_poly.pdbx_strand_id
1 'polypeptide(L)'
;MNKMFAALVLVATTVVPSVSNAAIADSYDGAVTGYYMPCDNGRLCGFFGGELGNVPVLYMSTDPTIYTPIPPGTAVNVYTYQDIQNGVLGFDPVVWSQVGYTIDSWVNSSLFNVNGMTPPTTCVSPSGDLFCAYSALQANAIVWDITGPGSVDLMADPIGPDQGVELQNFLTDATSGAHNAFDWSGVMQVVSVPGGDTFVYITGGVSMPSVPLPPAAWLFASGLIGLVGVSRRKAPSPR
;
A
#
# COMPACT_ATOMS: atom_id res chain seq x y z
N MET A 1 40.45 6.03 52.84
CA MET A 1 41.09 6.10 51.50
C MET A 1 40.24 5.28 50.53
N ASN A 2 39.26 5.92 49.89
CA ASN A 2 38.35 5.25 48.95
C ASN A 2 38.91 5.38 47.54
N LYS A 3 39.26 4.25 46.91
CA LYS A 3 39.63 4.19 45.50
C LYS A 3 38.35 4.05 44.68
N MET A 4 37.91 5.13 44.04
CA MET A 4 36.87 5.08 43.01
C MET A 4 37.47 4.47 41.74
N PHE A 5 36.92 3.34 41.29
CA PHE A 5 37.14 2.82 39.95
C PHE A 5 36.19 3.55 38.99
N ALA A 6 36.75 4.36 38.09
CA ALA A 6 36.02 4.94 36.98
C ALA A 6 35.94 3.90 35.86
N ALA A 7 34.74 3.40 35.59
CA ALA A 7 34.46 2.56 34.42
C ALA A 7 34.32 3.47 33.19
N LEU A 8 35.32 3.46 32.33
CA LEU A 8 35.27 4.09 31.01
C LEU A 8 34.41 3.20 30.10
N VAL A 9 33.14 3.56 29.92
CA VAL A 9 32.26 2.92 28.92
C VAL A 9 32.64 3.47 27.55
N LEU A 10 33.38 2.68 26.78
CA LEU A 10 33.68 2.95 25.39
C LEU A 10 32.43 2.64 24.56
N VAL A 11 31.61 3.65 24.27
CA VAL A 11 30.51 3.52 23.31
C VAL A 11 31.14 3.49 21.92
N ALA A 12 31.29 2.28 21.37
CA ALA A 12 31.62 2.11 19.97
C ALA A 12 30.39 2.54 19.15
N THR A 13 30.33 3.81 18.75
CA THR A 13 29.42 4.26 17.70
C THR A 13 29.89 3.61 16.40
N THR A 14 29.31 2.46 16.07
CA THR A 14 29.35 1.97 14.69
C THR A 14 28.60 3.01 13.86
N VAL A 15 29.36 3.87 13.18
CA VAL A 15 28.84 4.64 12.06
C VAL A 15 28.44 3.61 11.03
N VAL A 16 27.17 3.20 11.04
CA VAL A 16 26.58 2.55 9.88
C VAL A 16 26.70 3.59 8.79
N PRO A 17 27.43 3.34 7.68
CA PRO A 17 27.42 4.28 6.58
C PRO A 17 25.96 4.43 6.18
N SER A 18 25.42 5.63 6.37
CA SER A 18 24.23 6.04 5.65
C SER A 18 24.63 5.93 4.19
N VAL A 19 24.22 4.84 3.54
CA VAL A 19 24.07 4.87 2.09
C VAL A 19 23.18 6.07 1.86
N SER A 20 23.76 7.13 1.30
CA SER A 20 22.95 8.14 0.65
C SER A 20 22.13 7.35 -0.36
N ASN A 21 20.84 7.17 -0.08
CA ASN A 21 19.89 6.54 -0.97
C ASN A 21 19.75 7.45 -2.19
N ALA A 22 20.76 7.41 -3.06
CA ALA A 22 20.64 7.91 -4.40
C ALA A 22 19.55 7.05 -5.04
N ALA A 23 18.56 7.70 -5.67
CA ALA A 23 17.57 7.00 -6.45
C ALA A 23 18.28 5.98 -7.35
N ILE A 24 17.80 4.73 -7.34
CA ILE A 24 18.35 3.73 -8.23
C ILE A 24 17.89 4.16 -9.63
N ALA A 25 18.85 4.55 -10.47
CA ALA A 25 18.60 4.81 -11.87
C ALA A 25 18.33 3.46 -12.55
N ASP A 26 17.12 3.29 -13.06
CA ASP A 26 16.71 2.09 -13.79
C ASP A 26 16.07 2.47 -15.12
N SER A 27 15.85 1.50 -16.01
CA SER A 27 15.16 1.68 -17.29
C SER A 27 13.81 0.98 -17.27
N TYR A 28 12.75 1.71 -17.63
CA TYR A 28 11.43 1.13 -17.86
C TYR A 28 11.42 0.35 -19.18
N ASP A 29 11.14 -0.95 -19.20
CA ASP A 29 11.20 -1.76 -20.44
C ASP A 29 9.84 -1.91 -21.19
N GLY A 30 8.79 -1.21 -20.76
CA GLY A 30 7.50 -1.11 -21.47
C GLY A 30 6.30 -1.69 -20.72
N ALA A 31 5.08 -1.27 -21.11
CA ALA A 31 3.82 -1.84 -20.62
C ALA A 31 3.40 -2.99 -21.54
N VAL A 32 3.46 -4.23 -21.06
CA VAL A 32 3.12 -5.42 -21.88
C VAL A 32 1.78 -6.04 -21.44
N THR A 33 1.33 -5.79 -20.22
CA THR A 33 0.17 -6.46 -19.59
C THR A 33 -0.41 -5.60 -18.46
N GLY A 34 -1.70 -5.67 -18.15
CA GLY A 34 -2.27 -4.96 -16.99
C GLY A 34 -3.80 -4.82 -17.02
N TYR A 35 -4.38 -4.33 -15.93
CA TYR A 35 -5.80 -3.97 -15.83
C TYR A 35 -5.91 -2.46 -15.86
N TYR A 36 -6.06 -1.91 -17.05
CA TYR A 36 -6.20 -0.47 -17.22
C TYR A 36 -7.25 -0.14 -18.27
N MET A 37 -7.78 1.07 -18.16
CA MET A 37 -8.70 1.63 -19.14
C MET A 37 -8.28 3.05 -19.51
N PRO A 38 -8.62 3.50 -20.72
CA PRO A 38 -8.54 4.92 -21.04
C PRO A 38 -9.52 5.67 -20.13
N CYS A 39 -9.00 6.64 -19.41
CA CYS A 39 -9.74 7.67 -18.70
C CYS A 39 -9.96 8.89 -19.59
N ASP A 40 -10.70 9.86 -19.06
CA ASP A 40 -10.93 11.14 -19.71
C ASP A 40 -9.62 11.77 -20.20
N ASN A 41 -9.71 12.36 -21.38
CA ASN A 41 -8.62 12.92 -22.16
C ASN A 41 -7.62 11.92 -22.73
N GLY A 42 -7.77 10.60 -22.57
CA GLY A 42 -6.82 9.61 -23.12
C GLY A 42 -5.68 9.26 -22.18
N ARG A 43 -5.88 9.53 -20.88
CA ARG A 43 -5.05 9.05 -19.78
C ARG A 43 -5.26 7.54 -19.63
N LEU A 44 -4.29 6.81 -19.09
CA LEU A 44 -4.57 5.45 -18.65
C LEU A 44 -4.76 5.42 -17.15
N CYS A 45 -5.72 4.63 -16.70
CA CYS A 45 -6.04 4.43 -15.31
C CYS A 45 -6.06 2.97 -14.95
N GLY A 46 -5.52 2.64 -13.78
CA GLY A 46 -5.50 1.29 -13.24
C GLY A 46 -4.09 0.78 -13.01
N PHE A 47 -3.93 -0.52 -13.18
CA PHE A 47 -2.67 -1.21 -12.96
C PHE A 47 -1.96 -1.52 -14.28
N PHE A 48 -0.69 -1.11 -14.36
CA PHE A 48 0.18 -1.33 -15.50
C PHE A 48 1.30 -2.28 -15.12
N GLY A 49 1.40 -3.41 -15.80
CA GLY A 49 2.57 -4.27 -15.69
C GLY A 49 3.71 -3.68 -16.51
N GLY A 50 4.90 -3.66 -15.95
CA GLY A 50 6.14 -3.41 -16.68
C GLY A 50 7.30 -4.14 -16.00
N GLU A 51 8.52 -3.81 -16.40
CA GLU A 51 9.73 -4.40 -15.82
C GLU A 51 10.67 -3.30 -15.32
N LEU A 52 11.28 -3.58 -14.16
CA LEU A 52 12.29 -2.75 -13.52
C LEU A 52 13.52 -3.62 -13.24
N GLY A 53 14.63 -3.36 -13.93
CA GLY A 53 15.83 -4.21 -13.80
C GLY A 53 15.58 -5.69 -14.15
N ASN A 54 14.71 -5.98 -15.13
CA ASN A 54 14.19 -7.33 -15.49
C ASN A 54 13.30 -7.99 -14.42
N VAL A 55 12.83 -7.25 -13.41
CA VAL A 55 11.83 -7.73 -12.45
C VAL A 55 10.47 -7.20 -12.88
N PRO A 56 9.50 -8.06 -13.18
CA PRO A 56 8.16 -7.62 -13.52
C PRO A 56 7.47 -7.06 -12.28
N VAL A 57 6.85 -5.90 -12.45
CA VAL A 57 6.21 -5.15 -11.38
C VAL A 57 4.90 -4.54 -11.88
N LEU A 58 3.99 -4.28 -10.95
CA LEU A 58 2.69 -3.69 -11.22
C LEU A 58 2.66 -2.27 -10.69
N TYR A 59 2.57 -1.30 -11.60
CA TYR A 59 2.57 0.13 -11.30
C TYR A 59 1.16 0.70 -11.31
N MET A 60 0.96 1.72 -10.50
CA MET A 60 -0.20 2.59 -10.52
C MET A 60 0.27 4.05 -10.61
N SER A 61 -0.44 4.90 -11.36
CA SER A 61 -0.10 6.33 -11.45
C SER A 61 -0.53 7.03 -10.16
N THR A 62 0.28 7.95 -9.65
CA THR A 62 -0.13 8.84 -8.56
C THR A 62 -0.51 10.24 -9.01
N ASP A 63 -0.40 10.52 -10.31
CA ASP A 63 -0.75 11.81 -10.90
C ASP A 63 -1.89 11.64 -11.91
N PRO A 64 -3.07 12.24 -11.65
CA PRO A 64 -4.20 12.15 -12.54
C PRO A 64 -4.01 12.95 -13.82
N THR A 65 -3.00 13.81 -13.94
CA THR A 65 -2.84 14.72 -15.07
C THR A 65 -2.14 14.11 -16.28
N ILE A 66 -1.51 12.94 -16.12
CA ILE A 66 -0.50 12.49 -17.07
C ILE A 66 -0.96 11.33 -17.97
N TYR A 67 -0.30 11.23 -19.13
CA TYR A 67 -0.66 10.42 -20.28
C TYR A 67 0.42 9.36 -20.51
N THR A 68 0.21 8.16 -20.00
CA THR A 68 1.00 6.97 -20.33
C THR A 68 0.60 6.42 -21.71
N PRO A 69 1.53 5.83 -22.49
CA PRO A 69 2.65 4.99 -22.02
C PRO A 69 4.01 5.68 -21.95
N ILE A 70 4.77 5.40 -20.88
CA ILE A 70 6.20 5.73 -20.78
C ILE A 70 6.94 4.94 -21.88
N PRO A 71 7.81 5.57 -22.70
CA PRO A 71 8.58 4.84 -23.69
C PRO A 71 9.53 3.81 -23.04
N PRO A 72 9.73 2.61 -23.64
CA PRO A 72 10.77 1.70 -23.20
C PRO A 72 12.16 2.35 -23.23
N GLY A 73 13.03 1.99 -22.29
CA GLY A 73 14.34 2.60 -22.06
C GLY A 73 14.32 3.95 -21.36
N THR A 74 13.15 4.45 -20.92
CA THR A 74 13.07 5.71 -20.17
C THR A 74 13.74 5.55 -18.82
N ALA A 75 14.70 6.43 -18.52
CA ALA A 75 15.37 6.46 -17.23
C ALA A 75 14.37 6.86 -16.14
N VAL A 76 14.37 6.12 -15.03
CA VAL A 76 13.52 6.38 -13.88
C VAL A 76 14.33 6.44 -12.59
N ASN A 77 13.81 7.19 -11.62
CA ASN A 77 14.32 7.26 -10.27
C ASN A 77 13.46 6.39 -9.36
N VAL A 78 14.06 5.41 -8.70
CA VAL A 78 13.35 4.54 -7.75
C VAL A 78 13.66 4.97 -6.32
N TYR A 79 12.59 5.22 -5.55
CA TYR A 79 12.62 5.61 -4.14
C TYR A 79 12.00 4.51 -3.29
N THR A 80 12.63 4.19 -2.17
CA THR A 80 12.12 3.28 -1.16
C THR A 80 11.17 4.00 -0.21
N TYR A 81 10.34 3.26 0.54
CA TYR A 81 9.55 3.87 1.61
C TYR A 81 10.41 4.61 2.66
N GLN A 82 11.64 4.15 2.91
CA GLN A 82 12.58 4.86 3.77
C GLN A 82 12.96 6.25 3.21
N ASP A 83 13.05 6.40 1.89
CA ASP A 83 13.31 7.70 1.24
C ASP A 83 12.13 8.66 1.42
N ILE A 84 10.91 8.13 1.31
CA ILE A 84 9.67 8.86 1.58
C ILE A 84 9.66 9.33 3.04
N GLN A 85 9.94 8.43 3.99
CA GLN A 85 10.02 8.79 5.42
C GLN A 85 11.06 9.87 5.70
N ASN A 86 12.15 9.90 4.92
CA ASN A 86 13.18 10.92 5.01
C ASN A 86 12.81 12.24 4.29
N GLY A 87 11.60 12.35 3.71
CA GLY A 87 11.11 13.55 3.05
C GLY A 87 11.71 13.80 1.66
N VAL A 88 12.27 12.77 1.02
CA VAL A 88 12.81 12.89 -0.34
C VAL A 88 11.67 13.27 -1.30
N LEU A 89 11.93 14.23 -2.20
CA LEU A 89 10.96 14.80 -3.16
C LEU A 89 9.73 15.50 -2.54
N GLY A 90 9.77 15.86 -1.24
CA GLY A 90 8.63 16.50 -0.58
C GLY A 90 7.43 15.56 -0.40
N PHE A 91 7.67 14.25 -0.47
CA PHE A 91 6.69 13.23 -0.18
C PHE A 91 6.26 13.26 1.28
N ASP A 92 4.96 13.37 1.54
CA ASP A 92 4.40 13.25 2.89
C ASP A 92 4.29 11.75 3.27
N PRO A 93 5.03 11.28 4.30
CA PRO A 93 4.99 9.87 4.71
C PRO A 93 3.59 9.38 5.06
N VAL A 94 2.73 10.27 5.57
CA VAL A 94 1.35 9.94 5.92
C VAL A 94 0.56 9.61 4.65
N VAL A 95 0.59 10.50 3.66
CA VAL A 95 -0.09 10.32 2.38
C VAL A 95 0.36 9.01 1.72
N TRP A 96 1.67 8.78 1.66
CA TRP A 96 2.21 7.58 1.03
C TRP A 96 1.94 6.29 1.82
N SER A 97 1.80 6.37 3.15
CA SER A 97 1.32 5.24 3.94
C SER A 97 -0.12 4.85 3.59
N GLN A 98 -0.98 5.84 3.35
CA GLN A 98 -2.37 5.63 2.94
C GLN A 98 -2.44 5.04 1.53
N VAL A 99 -1.63 5.55 0.60
CA VAL A 99 -1.49 4.97 -0.75
C VAL A 99 -1.04 3.50 -0.69
N GLY A 100 -0.04 3.20 0.15
CA GLY A 100 0.42 1.83 0.38
C GLY A 100 -0.71 0.90 0.83
N TYR A 101 -1.52 1.36 1.80
CA TYR A 101 -2.68 0.60 2.29
C TYR A 101 -3.71 0.35 1.20
N THR A 102 -4.02 1.38 0.41
CA THR A 102 -4.97 1.26 -0.70
C THR A 102 -4.50 0.20 -1.68
N ILE A 103 -3.26 0.30 -2.16
CA ILE A 103 -2.75 -0.63 -3.16
C ILE A 103 -2.68 -2.05 -2.58
N ASP A 104 -2.18 -2.22 -1.35
CA ASP A 104 -2.08 -3.53 -0.71
C ASP A 104 -3.44 -4.21 -0.54
N SER A 105 -4.45 -3.47 -0.10
CA SER A 105 -5.80 -4.00 0.09
C SER A 105 -6.44 -4.46 -1.22
N TRP A 106 -6.21 -3.71 -2.30
CA TRP A 106 -6.69 -4.08 -3.63
C TRP A 106 -5.93 -5.30 -4.16
N VAL A 107 -4.61 -5.26 -4.07
CA VAL A 107 -3.72 -6.31 -4.55
C VAL A 107 -4.01 -7.60 -3.79
N ASN A 108 -4.11 -7.60 -2.46
CA ASN A 108 -4.43 -8.78 -1.64
C ASN A 108 -5.94 -9.10 -1.53
N SER A 109 -6.81 -8.39 -2.27
CA SER A 109 -8.23 -8.72 -2.29
C SER A 109 -8.47 -10.07 -2.97
N SER A 110 -9.62 -10.69 -2.71
CA SER A 110 -10.04 -11.90 -3.44
C SER A 110 -10.27 -11.67 -4.95
N LEU A 111 -10.19 -10.43 -5.43
CA LEU A 111 -10.35 -10.06 -6.83
C LEU A 111 -9.06 -10.26 -7.64
N PHE A 112 -7.89 -10.12 -6.99
CA PHE A 112 -6.58 -10.23 -7.61
C PHE A 112 -5.75 -11.30 -6.90
N ASN A 113 -5.34 -12.34 -7.62
CA ASN A 113 -4.47 -13.38 -7.04
C ASN A 113 -3.00 -13.05 -7.32
N VAL A 114 -2.37 -12.29 -6.43
CA VAL A 114 -0.96 -11.85 -6.52
C VAL A 114 0.09 -12.88 -6.10
N ASN A 115 -0.30 -14.10 -5.74
CA ASN A 115 0.64 -15.08 -5.19
C ASN A 115 1.84 -15.31 -6.13
N GLY A 116 3.01 -14.78 -5.74
CA GLY A 116 4.31 -15.02 -6.39
C GLY A 116 4.68 -14.14 -7.58
N MET A 117 4.20 -12.88 -7.65
CA MET A 117 4.41 -11.88 -8.73
C MET A 117 5.32 -12.30 -9.91
N THR A 118 4.71 -12.52 -11.08
CA THR A 118 5.14 -11.95 -12.37
C THR A 118 3.92 -11.75 -13.31
N PRO A 119 3.36 -10.53 -13.43
CA PRO A 119 2.25 -10.01 -12.60
C PRO A 119 0.97 -10.89 -12.62
N PRO A 120 -0.02 -10.73 -11.72
CA PRO A 120 -1.28 -11.48 -11.80
C PRO A 120 -2.08 -11.03 -13.02
N THR A 121 -1.91 -11.74 -14.13
CA THR A 121 -2.59 -11.46 -15.41
C THR A 121 -4.00 -12.04 -15.48
N THR A 122 -4.50 -12.67 -14.41
CA THR A 122 -5.79 -13.37 -14.44
C THR A 122 -6.74 -12.83 -13.37
N CYS A 123 -7.82 -12.23 -13.83
CA CYS A 123 -8.93 -11.78 -13.02
C CYS A 123 -9.63 -13.04 -12.52
N VAL A 124 -9.68 -13.24 -11.20
CA VAL A 124 -10.38 -14.41 -10.62
C VAL A 124 -11.87 -14.15 -10.40
N SER A 125 -12.34 -12.93 -10.72
CA SER A 125 -13.75 -12.57 -10.62
C SER A 125 -14.58 -13.38 -11.63
N PRO A 126 -15.71 -13.96 -11.23
CA PRO A 126 -16.64 -14.61 -12.17
C PRO A 126 -17.23 -13.62 -13.20
N SER A 127 -17.10 -12.31 -12.94
CA SER A 127 -17.54 -11.23 -13.84
C SER A 127 -16.54 -10.92 -14.97
N GLY A 128 -15.35 -11.53 -14.98
CA GLY A 128 -14.34 -11.41 -16.04
C GLY A 128 -13.48 -10.14 -16.02
N ASP A 129 -12.60 -9.99 -17.02
CA ASP A 129 -11.53 -8.99 -17.06
C ASP A 129 -12.01 -7.54 -17.03
N LEU A 130 -13.18 -7.25 -17.60
CA LEU A 130 -13.78 -5.92 -17.57
C LEU A 130 -14.02 -5.46 -16.12
N PHE A 131 -14.56 -6.33 -15.28
CA PHE A 131 -14.79 -6.00 -13.87
C PHE A 131 -13.49 -5.65 -13.16
N CYS A 132 -12.43 -6.43 -13.38
CA CYS A 132 -11.11 -6.14 -12.80
C CYS A 132 -10.50 -4.83 -13.33
N ALA A 133 -10.71 -4.49 -14.60
CA ALA A 133 -10.27 -3.21 -15.17
C ALA A 133 -11.00 -2.02 -14.52
N TYR A 134 -12.30 -2.13 -14.26
CA TYR A 134 -13.05 -1.13 -13.51
C TYR A 134 -12.61 -1.02 -12.06
N SER A 135 -12.41 -2.14 -11.37
CA SER A 135 -11.87 -2.15 -10.01
C SER A 135 -10.48 -1.50 -9.92
N ALA A 136 -9.61 -1.78 -10.90
CA ALA A 136 -8.29 -1.15 -11.00
C ALA A 136 -8.38 0.36 -11.22
N LEU A 137 -9.27 0.81 -12.10
CA LEU A 137 -9.57 2.23 -12.32
C LEU A 137 -9.98 2.91 -11.01
N GLN A 138 -10.89 2.29 -10.26
CA GLN A 138 -11.38 2.81 -9.00
C GLN A 138 -10.28 2.92 -7.93
N ALA A 139 -9.43 1.89 -7.82
CA ALA A 139 -8.27 1.92 -6.94
C ALA A 139 -7.33 3.09 -7.26
N ASN A 140 -7.09 3.32 -8.56
CA ASN A 140 -6.26 4.43 -9.05
C ASN A 140 -6.91 5.80 -8.76
N ALA A 141 -8.23 5.92 -8.87
CA ALA A 141 -8.94 7.15 -8.50
C ALA A 141 -8.81 7.48 -7.01
N ILE A 142 -8.87 6.47 -6.13
CA ILE A 142 -8.64 6.65 -4.69
C ILE A 142 -7.20 7.12 -4.44
N VAL A 143 -6.21 6.52 -5.12
CA VAL A 143 -4.81 6.95 -4.99
C VAL A 143 -4.64 8.41 -5.39
N TRP A 144 -5.27 8.85 -6.49
CA TRP A 144 -5.23 10.25 -6.90
C TRP A 144 -5.88 11.19 -5.90
N ASP A 145 -6.99 10.80 -5.28
CA ASP A 145 -7.64 11.62 -4.26
C ASP A 145 -6.83 11.69 -2.95
N ILE A 146 -6.07 10.64 -2.64
CA ILE A 146 -5.12 10.65 -1.50
C ILE A 146 -3.92 11.55 -1.80
N THR A 147 -3.30 11.43 -2.99
CA THR A 147 -2.08 12.19 -3.34
C THR A 147 -2.37 13.63 -3.75
N GLY A 148 -3.58 13.92 -4.20
CA GLY A 148 -4.07 15.25 -4.54
C GLY A 148 -5.58 15.36 -4.31
N PRO A 149 -6.05 15.70 -3.10
CA PRO A 149 -7.47 15.74 -2.78
C PRO A 149 -8.29 16.61 -3.73
N GLY A 150 -9.39 16.05 -4.25
CA GLY A 150 -10.28 16.73 -5.20
C GLY A 150 -9.76 16.71 -6.64
N SER A 151 -8.80 15.84 -6.94
CA SER A 151 -8.21 15.75 -8.27
C SER A 151 -9.07 14.95 -9.25
N VAL A 152 -9.89 14.01 -8.75
CA VAL A 152 -10.80 13.21 -9.57
C VAL A 152 -12.11 12.98 -8.82
N ASP A 153 -13.24 13.32 -9.45
CA ASP A 153 -14.54 12.86 -8.96
C ASP A 153 -14.51 11.33 -8.97
N LEU A 154 -14.49 10.72 -7.78
CA LEU A 154 -14.67 9.28 -7.62
C LEU A 154 -15.95 8.90 -8.34
N MET A 155 -15.79 8.32 -9.54
CA MET A 155 -16.84 8.28 -10.55
C MET A 155 -18.15 7.77 -9.94
N ALA A 156 -19.26 8.47 -10.21
CA ALA A 156 -20.58 7.87 -10.15
C ALA A 156 -20.61 6.77 -11.22
N ASP A 157 -20.36 5.54 -10.77
CA ASP A 157 -20.07 4.35 -11.54
C ASP A 157 -21.04 4.09 -12.73
N PRO A 158 -20.54 3.65 -13.90
CA PRO A 158 -21.37 3.05 -14.96
C PRO A 158 -21.84 1.61 -14.67
N ILE A 159 -21.31 0.90 -13.66
CA ILE A 159 -21.62 -0.52 -13.36
C ILE A 159 -22.74 -0.68 -12.31
N GLY A 160 -23.01 0.31 -11.47
CA GLY A 160 -24.19 0.34 -10.59
C GLY A 160 -24.16 1.45 -9.54
N PRO A 161 -25.33 1.87 -9.00
CA PRO A 161 -25.43 2.98 -8.04
C PRO A 161 -24.74 2.72 -6.68
N ASP A 162 -24.43 1.46 -6.35
CA ASP A 162 -23.92 1.09 -5.02
C ASP A 162 -22.38 1.13 -4.90
N GLN A 163 -21.64 1.10 -6.03
CA GLN A 163 -20.17 1.06 -6.01
C GLN A 163 -19.54 2.37 -5.51
N GLY A 164 -20.18 3.52 -5.78
CA GLY A 164 -19.68 4.81 -5.30
C GLY A 164 -19.61 4.89 -3.76
N VAL A 165 -20.53 4.23 -3.05
CA VAL A 165 -20.53 4.19 -1.57
C VAL A 165 -19.38 3.32 -1.05
N GLU A 166 -19.10 2.19 -1.69
CA GLU A 166 -18.00 1.31 -1.31
C GLU A 166 -16.64 2.01 -1.48
N LEU A 167 -16.44 2.74 -2.58
CA LEU A 167 -15.22 3.51 -2.81
C LEU A 167 -15.04 4.63 -1.78
N GLN A 168 -16.12 5.33 -1.43
CA GLN A 168 -16.05 6.36 -0.41
C GLN A 168 -15.76 5.78 0.98
N ASN A 169 -16.33 4.63 1.32
CA ASN A 169 -15.98 3.92 2.54
C ASN A 169 -14.51 3.51 2.55
N PHE A 170 -14.00 3.04 1.41
CA PHE A 170 -12.60 2.64 1.28
C PHE A 170 -11.64 3.83 1.41
N LEU A 171 -11.94 4.95 0.74
CA LEU A 171 -11.17 6.19 0.91
C LEU A 171 -11.22 6.67 2.36
N THR A 172 -12.40 6.62 2.99
CA THR A 172 -12.57 7.00 4.41
C THR A 172 -11.72 6.12 5.32
N ASP A 173 -11.68 4.81 5.08
CA ASP A 173 -10.89 3.87 5.85
C ASP A 173 -9.39 4.15 5.69
N ALA A 174 -8.92 4.26 4.43
CA ALA A 174 -7.54 4.58 4.10
C ALA A 174 -7.07 5.91 4.75
N THR A 175 -7.93 6.92 4.76
CA THR A 175 -7.63 8.26 5.29
C THR A 175 -8.03 8.48 6.76
N SER A 176 -8.56 7.45 7.44
CA SER A 176 -9.05 7.53 8.83
C SER A 176 -7.98 7.88 9.87
N GLY A 177 -6.71 7.81 9.48
CA GLY A 177 -5.55 7.95 10.37
C GLY A 177 -5.03 6.62 10.92
N ALA A 178 -5.81 5.55 10.84
CA ALA A 178 -5.42 4.23 11.35
C ALA A 178 -4.17 3.66 10.64
N HIS A 179 -3.97 4.04 9.37
CA HIS A 179 -2.90 3.55 8.52
C HIS A 179 -1.73 4.52 8.37
N ASN A 180 -1.73 5.66 9.06
CA ASN A 180 -0.69 6.69 8.92
C ASN A 180 0.71 6.23 9.40
N ALA A 181 0.76 5.20 10.23
CA ALA A 181 1.98 4.67 10.84
C ALA A 181 2.37 3.29 10.31
N PHE A 182 1.75 2.83 9.21
CA PHE A 182 2.13 1.56 8.60
C PHE A 182 3.51 1.68 7.97
N ASP A 183 4.38 0.72 8.29
CA ASP A 183 5.72 0.67 7.73
C ASP A 183 5.71 -0.18 6.46
N TRP A 184 5.85 0.48 5.32
CA TRP A 184 5.93 -0.17 4.01
C TRP A 184 7.37 -0.38 3.54
N SER A 185 8.34 -0.26 4.46
CA SER A 185 9.75 -0.50 4.18
C SER A 185 9.97 -1.91 3.64
N GLY A 186 10.71 -1.99 2.54
CA GLY A 186 11.03 -3.25 1.85
C GLY A 186 9.93 -3.78 0.94
N VAL A 187 8.79 -3.08 0.84
CA VAL A 187 7.67 -3.50 0.01
C VAL A 187 7.25 -2.39 -0.96
N MET A 188 7.00 -1.18 -0.47
CA MET A 188 6.57 -0.07 -1.30
C MET A 188 7.78 0.65 -1.91
N GLN A 189 7.67 0.90 -3.22
CA GLN A 189 8.61 1.71 -3.97
C GLN A 189 7.86 2.72 -4.84
N VAL A 190 8.41 3.92 -4.93
CA VAL A 190 7.88 5.01 -5.75
C VAL A 190 8.87 5.25 -6.89
N VAL A 191 8.36 5.26 -8.11
CA VAL A 191 9.12 5.52 -9.32
C VAL A 191 8.78 6.92 -9.79
N SER A 192 9.77 7.79 -9.93
CA SER A 192 9.60 9.08 -10.58
C SER A 192 10.30 9.08 -11.93
N VAL A 193 9.60 9.53 -12.96
CA VAL A 193 10.17 9.81 -14.28
C VAL A 193 10.69 11.25 -14.27
N PRO A 194 11.98 11.49 -14.56
CA PRO A 194 12.53 12.85 -14.62
C PRO A 194 11.73 13.74 -15.58
N GLY A 195 11.19 14.85 -15.06
CA GLY A 195 10.40 15.79 -15.85
C GLY A 195 8.94 15.39 -16.08
N GLY A 196 8.44 14.38 -15.36
CA GLY A 196 7.07 13.90 -15.49
C GLY A 196 6.57 13.15 -14.26
N ASP A 197 6.05 11.96 -14.51
CA ASP A 197 5.14 11.20 -13.67
C ASP A 197 5.77 10.62 -12.41
N THR A 198 4.91 10.38 -11.44
CA THR A 198 5.22 9.52 -10.31
C THR A 198 4.28 8.32 -10.32
N PHE A 199 4.87 7.14 -10.17
CA PHE A 199 4.19 5.86 -10.08
C PHE A 199 4.54 5.20 -8.77
N VAL A 200 3.67 4.31 -8.34
CA VAL A 200 3.88 3.51 -7.14
C VAL A 200 3.68 2.04 -7.47
N TYR A 201 4.52 1.20 -6.89
CA TYR A 201 4.35 -0.24 -6.93
C TYR A 201 4.71 -0.87 -5.59
N ILE A 202 4.10 -2.03 -5.34
CA ILE A 202 4.27 -2.82 -4.14
C ILE A 202 4.91 -4.15 -4.55
N THR A 203 6.09 -4.42 -3.98
CA THR A 203 6.85 -5.65 -4.23
C THR A 203 6.50 -6.72 -3.20
N GLY A 204 5.71 -7.71 -3.63
CA GLY A 204 5.41 -8.89 -2.82
C GLY A 204 4.44 -8.62 -1.67
N GLY A 205 3.76 -9.68 -1.22
CA GLY A 205 2.76 -9.60 -0.16
C GLY A 205 3.34 -8.99 1.09
N VAL A 206 2.71 -7.93 1.57
CA VAL A 206 3.19 -7.18 2.72
C VAL A 206 3.02 -8.05 3.95
N SER A 207 4.10 -8.25 4.71
CA SER A 207 3.98 -8.73 6.08
C SER A 207 3.47 -7.57 6.92
N MET A 208 2.15 -7.34 6.88
CA MET A 208 1.50 -6.31 7.69
C MET A 208 1.90 -6.54 9.16
N PRO A 209 2.47 -5.54 9.85
CA PRO A 209 2.74 -5.68 11.27
C PRO A 209 1.42 -6.03 11.93
N SER A 210 1.39 -7.12 12.72
CA SER A 210 0.15 -7.55 13.36
C SER A 210 -0.42 -6.39 14.14
N VAL A 211 -1.56 -5.82 13.70
CA VAL A 211 -2.21 -4.73 14.41
C VAL A 211 -2.51 -5.27 15.80
N PRO A 212 -1.98 -4.66 16.88
CA PRO A 212 -2.26 -5.13 18.22
C PRO A 212 -3.77 -5.21 18.40
N LEU A 213 -4.28 -6.40 18.71
CA LEU A 213 -5.71 -6.60 18.90
C LEU A 213 -6.22 -5.54 19.87
N PRO A 214 -7.32 -4.82 19.55
CA PRO A 214 -7.83 -3.78 20.41
C PRO A 214 -7.95 -4.30 21.84
N PRO A 215 -7.67 -3.49 22.88
CA PRO A 215 -7.88 -3.90 24.27
C PRO A 215 -9.29 -4.48 24.52
N ALA A 216 -10.28 -4.04 23.75
CA ALA A 216 -11.62 -4.58 23.73
C ALA A 216 -11.69 -6.08 23.39
N ALA A 217 -10.87 -6.59 22.46
CA ALA A 217 -10.82 -8.02 22.13
C ALA A 217 -10.31 -8.84 23.32
N TRP A 218 -9.30 -8.33 24.05
CA TRP A 218 -8.82 -8.94 25.29
C TRP A 218 -9.87 -8.90 26.40
N LEU A 219 -10.56 -7.76 26.57
CA LEU A 219 -11.64 -7.63 27.54
C LEU A 219 -12.79 -8.59 27.22
N PHE A 220 -13.18 -8.70 25.96
CA PHE A 220 -14.21 -9.62 25.51
C PHE A 220 -13.83 -11.07 25.79
N ALA A 221 -12.62 -11.49 25.41
CA ALA A 221 -12.12 -12.83 25.68
C ALA A 221 -12.09 -13.15 27.18
N SER A 222 -11.62 -12.21 28.01
CA SER A 222 -11.58 -12.39 29.46
C SER A 222 -12.98 -12.45 30.09
N GLY A 223 -13.93 -11.64 29.60
CA GLY A 223 -15.32 -11.65 30.03
C GLY A 223 -16.02 -12.97 29.68
N LEU A 224 -15.76 -13.53 28.50
CA LEU A 224 -16.31 -14.81 28.07
C LEU A 224 -15.81 -15.95 28.97
N ILE A 225 -14.51 -16.00 29.27
CA ILE A 225 -13.93 -17.00 30.18
C ILE A 225 -14.53 -16.85 31.59
N GLY A 226 -14.72 -15.61 32.06
CA GLY A 226 -15.38 -15.32 33.33
C GLY A 226 -16.82 -15.87 33.39
N LEU A 227 -17.61 -15.62 32.35
CA LEU A 227 -18.99 -16.12 32.26
C LEU A 227 -19.08 -17.64 32.25
N VAL A 228 -18.19 -18.32 31.51
CA VAL A 228 -18.10 -19.78 31.51
C VAL A 228 -17.69 -20.32 32.89
N GLY A 229 -16.81 -19.62 33.61
CA GLY A 229 -16.44 -19.96 34.98
C GLY A 229 -17.61 -19.85 35.96
N VAL A 230 -18.44 -18.81 35.84
CA VAL A 230 -19.61 -18.61 36.73
C VAL A 230 -20.74 -19.59 36.41
N SER A 231 -20.97 -19.92 35.14
CA SER A 231 -22.06 -20.82 34.74
C SER A 231 -21.85 -22.27 35.18
N ARG A 232 -20.60 -22.68 35.48
CA ARG A 232 -20.27 -24.03 35.96
C ARG A 232 -20.41 -24.23 37.48
N ARG A 233 -20.99 -23.27 38.22
CA ARG A 233 -21.26 -23.47 39.66
C ARG A 233 -22.28 -24.61 39.83
N LYS A 234 -21.78 -25.73 40.33
CA LYS A 234 -22.55 -26.95 40.60
C LYS A 234 -23.66 -26.61 41.60
N ALA A 235 -24.90 -26.94 41.25
CA ALA A 235 -26.04 -26.73 42.13
C ALA A 235 -25.81 -27.46 43.48
N PRO A 236 -26.11 -26.83 44.63
CA PRO A 236 -25.94 -27.46 45.94
C PRO A 236 -26.80 -28.71 46.05
N SER A 237 -26.19 -29.81 46.49
CA SER A 237 -26.89 -31.08 46.72
C SER A 237 -28.01 -30.90 47.75
N PRO A 238 -29.23 -31.42 47.51
CA PRO A 238 -30.26 -31.46 48.55
C PRO A 238 -29.76 -32.34 49.71
N ARG A 239 -29.97 -31.88 50.94
CA ARG A 239 -29.78 -32.66 52.17
C ARG A 239 -31.13 -33.15 52.66
#